data_AF-A0A354CK64-F1
#
_entry.id   AF-A0A354CK64-F1
#
_cell.length_a   1.000
_cell.length_b   1.000
_cell.length_c   1.000
_cell.angle_alpha   90.00
_cell.angle_beta   90.00
_cell.angle_gamma   90.00
#
_symmetry.space_group_name_H-M   'P 1'
#
loop_
_entity.id
_entity.type
_entity.pdbx_description
1 polymer ?
#
loop_
_entity_poly.entity_id
_entity_poly.type
_entity_poly.pdbx_seq_one_letter_code
_entity_poly.pdbx_strand_id
1 'polypeptide(L)'
;MKGAFMINSYYFSDGDIQLSPHFMLHEFQSRNGCDEVLIDDALIDLLEKVFRVSGASSATVNDGYREPGAYCRSISGLDKDAHAYGMAADIVFYSDNDVIPGSIICCIAQDLG
;
A
#
# COMPACT_ATOMS: atom_id res chain seq x y z
N MET A 1 20.55 2.78 -8.32
CA MET A 1 19.82 3.98 -8.77
C MET A 1 18.68 4.18 -7.79
N LYS A 2 18.56 5.34 -7.15
CA LYS A 2 17.37 5.65 -6.34
C LYS A 2 16.17 5.61 -7.30
N GLY A 3 15.19 4.75 -7.02
CA GLY A 3 13.95 4.70 -7.80
C GLY A 3 13.34 6.11 -7.86
N ALA A 4 12.91 6.54 -9.04
CA ALA A 4 12.19 7.80 -9.15
C ALA A 4 10.85 7.61 -8.42
N PHE A 5 10.56 8.47 -7.43
CA PHE A 5 9.22 8.56 -6.84
C PHE A 5 8.25 8.93 -7.96
N MET A 6 7.38 8.00 -8.33
CA MET A 6 6.40 8.17 -9.39
C MET A 6 5.03 7.82 -8.82
N ILE A 7 4.25 8.86 -8.52
CA ILE A 7 2.85 8.69 -8.13
C ILE A 7 2.03 8.52 -9.41
N ASN A 8 1.41 7.36 -9.56
CA ASN A 8 0.42 7.10 -10.58
C ASN A 8 -0.98 7.37 -10.06
N SER A 9 -1.85 7.83 -10.96
CA SER A 9 -3.28 7.93 -10.71
C SER A 9 -3.97 6.82 -11.48
N TYR A 10 -4.70 5.96 -10.76
CA TYR A 10 -5.54 4.92 -11.30
C TYR A 10 -7.00 5.27 -11.02
N TYR A 11 -7.91 4.87 -11.91
CA TYR A 11 -9.33 5.02 -11.71
C TYR A 11 -9.98 3.64 -11.68
N PHE A 12 -10.75 3.35 -10.63
CA PHE A 12 -11.41 2.05 -10.51
C PHE A 12 -12.45 1.83 -11.62
N SER A 13 -13.00 2.93 -12.16
CA SER A 13 -13.84 2.95 -13.35
C SER A 13 -13.14 2.44 -14.62
N ASP A 14 -11.81 2.47 -14.68
CA ASP A 14 -11.01 1.87 -15.77
C ASP A 14 -10.72 0.37 -15.54
N GLY A 15 -11.05 -0.15 -14.36
CA GLY A 15 -10.94 -1.56 -13.99
C GLY A 15 -9.92 -1.83 -12.86
N ASP A 16 -10.11 -2.97 -12.20
CA ASP A 16 -9.19 -3.48 -11.18
C ASP A 16 -8.00 -4.18 -11.83
N ILE A 17 -6.79 -3.64 -11.63
CA ILE A 17 -5.57 -4.10 -12.30
C ILE A 17 -4.57 -4.72 -11.32
N GLN A 18 -3.71 -5.59 -11.85
CA GLN A 18 -2.59 -6.16 -11.11
C GLN A 18 -1.43 -5.16 -11.05
N LEU A 19 -1.15 -4.66 -9.85
CA LEU A 19 -0.07 -3.72 -9.58
C LEU A 19 1.28 -4.45 -9.47
N SER A 20 1.28 -5.63 -8.85
CA SER A 20 2.42 -6.54 -8.78
C SER A 20 1.94 -7.97 -8.57
N PRO A 21 2.80 -9.01 -8.65
CA PRO A 21 2.35 -10.41 -8.54
C PRO A 21 1.46 -10.74 -7.33
N HIS A 22 1.56 -10.01 -6.22
CA HIS A 22 0.76 -10.27 -5.01
C HIS A 22 -0.17 -9.12 -4.61
N PHE A 23 -0.26 -8.05 -5.41
CA PHE A 23 -1.05 -6.86 -5.08
C PHE A 23 -1.93 -6.38 -6.26
N MET A 24 -3.19 -6.09 -5.94
CA MET A 24 -4.27 -5.63 -6.83
C MET A 24 -4.69 -4.20 -6.49
N LEU A 25 -5.25 -3.46 -7.45
CA LEU A 25 -5.65 -2.07 -7.25
C LEU A 25 -6.70 -1.88 -6.15
N HIS A 26 -7.72 -2.75 -6.09
CA HIS A 26 -8.79 -2.64 -5.09
C HIS A 26 -8.29 -2.69 -3.64
N GLU A 27 -7.15 -3.35 -3.38
CA GLU A 27 -6.56 -3.47 -2.05
C GLU A 27 -6.06 -2.10 -1.54
N PHE A 28 -5.76 -1.17 -2.43
CA PHE A 28 -5.25 0.16 -2.12
C PHE A 28 -6.31 1.26 -2.26
N GLN A 29 -7.54 0.93 -2.67
CA GLN A 29 -8.61 1.92 -2.80
C GLN A 29 -8.99 2.49 -1.43
N SER A 30 -9.25 3.80 -1.40
CA SER A 30 -9.81 4.46 -0.21
C SER A 30 -11.10 3.78 0.21
N ARG A 31 -11.25 3.47 1.51
CA ARG A 31 -12.38 2.67 1.99
C ARG A 31 -13.74 3.37 1.88
N ASN A 32 -13.76 4.67 1.57
CA ASN A 32 -14.99 5.37 1.19
C ASN A 32 -15.41 5.13 -0.27
N GLY A 33 -14.65 4.35 -1.03
CA GLY A 33 -14.96 3.94 -2.40
C GLY A 33 -14.73 5.04 -3.44
N CYS A 34 -13.82 5.99 -3.19
CA CYS A 34 -13.49 6.99 -4.20
C CYS A 34 -12.90 6.31 -5.46
N ASP A 35 -13.20 6.88 -6.62
CA ASP A 35 -12.81 6.28 -7.91
C ASP A 35 -11.30 6.37 -8.15
N GLU A 36 -10.71 7.52 -7.82
CA GLU A 36 -9.27 7.75 -7.96
C GLU A 36 -8.49 7.03 -6.85
N VAL A 37 -7.38 6.41 -7.24
CA VAL A 37 -6.42 5.76 -6.33
C VAL A 37 -5.02 6.24 -6.71
N LEU A 38 -4.41 7.03 -5.83
CA LEU A 38 -3.01 7.44 -6.00
C LEU A 38 -2.08 6.38 -5.39
N ILE A 39 -1.06 5.96 -6.13
CA ILE A 39 -0.09 4.96 -5.66
C ILE A 39 1.31 5.33 -6.15
N ASP A 40 2.27 5.33 -5.24
CA ASP A 40 3.70 5.38 -5.55
C ASP A 40 4.18 4.02 -6.04
N ASP A 41 4.75 3.95 -7.24
CA ASP A 41 5.31 2.70 -7.76
C ASP A 41 6.41 2.14 -6.84
N ALA A 42 7.16 3.01 -6.17
CA ALA A 42 8.20 2.59 -5.22
C ALA A 42 7.60 1.88 -4.00
N LEU A 43 6.38 2.25 -3.56
CA LEU A 43 5.68 1.56 -2.49
C LEU A 43 5.33 0.14 -2.93
N ILE A 44 4.74 -0.04 -4.11
CA ILE A 44 4.37 -1.36 -4.62
C ILE A 44 5.60 -2.26 -4.80
N ASP A 45 6.68 -1.72 -5.37
CA ASP A 45 7.95 -2.43 -5.51
C ASP A 45 8.55 -2.86 -4.18
N LEU A 46 8.48 -1.99 -3.16
CA LEU A 46 8.97 -2.30 -1.82
C LEU A 46 8.13 -3.40 -1.17
N LEU A 47 6.80 -3.30 -1.24
CA LEU A 47 5.89 -4.30 -0.66
C LEU A 47 6.07 -5.67 -1.32
N GLU A 48 6.24 -5.73 -2.64
CA GLU A 48 6.51 -6.97 -3.37
C GLU A 48 7.85 -7.60 -2.97
N LYS A 49 8.90 -6.79 -2.74
CA LYS A 49 10.18 -7.29 -2.22
C LYS A 49 10.06 -7.79 -0.79
N VAL A 50 9.35 -7.06 0.07
CA VAL A 50 9.08 -7.46 1.46
C VAL A 50 8.34 -8.80 1.48
N PHE A 51 7.30 -8.97 0.64
CA PHE A 51 6.55 -10.23 0.50
C PHE A 51 7.50 -11.39 0.22
N ARG A 52 8.37 -11.24 -0.79
CA ARG A 52 9.32 -12.29 -1.20
C ARG A 52 10.39 -12.59 -0.15
N VAL A 53 11.00 -11.54 0.43
CA VAL A 53 12.13 -11.69 1.37
C VAL A 53 11.67 -12.23 2.73
N SER A 54 10.49 -11.83 3.18
CA SER A 54 9.91 -12.33 4.44
C SER A 54 9.45 -13.79 4.35
N GLY A 55 9.32 -14.34 3.13
CA GLY A 55 8.75 -15.67 2.91
C GLY A 55 7.24 -15.70 3.15
N ALA A 56 6.56 -14.56 2.99
CA ALA A 56 5.12 -14.49 3.16
C ALA A 56 4.39 -15.39 2.15
N SER A 57 3.30 -16.00 2.60
CA SER A 57 2.35 -16.74 1.76
C SER A 57 1.17 -15.88 1.32
N SER A 58 0.86 -14.82 2.09
CA SER A 58 -0.21 -13.86 1.80
C SER A 58 0.03 -12.54 2.52
N ALA A 59 -0.70 -11.51 2.09
CA ALA A 59 -0.73 -10.20 2.73
C ALA A 59 -2.16 -9.64 2.72
N THR A 60 -2.46 -8.77 3.67
CA THR A 60 -3.73 -8.03 3.75
C THR A 60 -3.40 -6.55 3.83
N VAL A 61 -3.77 -5.78 2.80
CA VAL A 61 -3.76 -4.31 2.86
C VAL A 61 -5.01 -3.87 3.62
N ASN A 62 -4.81 -3.32 4.82
CA ASN A 62 -5.89 -2.77 5.62
C ASN A 62 -6.21 -1.35 5.18
N ASP A 63 -5.23 -0.55 4.80
CA ASP A 63 -5.51 0.82 4.37
C ASP A 63 -4.48 1.27 3.34
N GLY A 64 -4.95 1.71 2.18
CA GLY A 64 -4.11 2.18 1.08
C GLY A 64 -4.22 3.69 0.91
N TYR A 65 -4.54 4.14 -0.30
CA TYR A 65 -4.86 5.54 -0.57
C TYR A 65 -6.04 6.01 0.28
N ARG A 66 -6.01 7.25 0.76
CA ARG A 66 -7.15 7.89 1.43
C ARG A 66 -7.57 9.13 0.65
N GLU A 67 -8.85 9.25 0.31
CA GLU A 67 -9.36 10.47 -0.32
C GLU A 67 -9.06 11.71 0.55
N PRO A 68 -8.31 12.70 0.03
CA PRO A 68 -7.99 13.93 0.76
C PRO A 68 -9.24 14.69 1.23
N GLY A 69 -9.11 15.41 2.35
CA GLY A 69 -10.18 16.28 2.86
C GLY A 69 -11.00 15.62 3.96
N ALA A 70 -12.33 15.60 3.82
CA ALA A 70 -13.22 15.22 4.91
C ALA A 70 -13.02 13.78 5.39
N TYR A 71 -12.81 12.85 4.44
CA TYR A 71 -12.57 11.45 4.78
C TYR A 71 -11.22 11.26 5.47
N CYS A 72 -10.11 11.72 4.89
CA CYS A 72 -8.79 11.68 5.53
C CYS A 72 -8.80 12.32 6.92
N ARG A 73 -9.41 13.50 7.10
CA ARG A 73 -9.55 14.15 8.43
C ARG A 73 -10.26 13.28 9.45
N SER A 74 -11.28 12.54 9.02
CA SER A 74 -12.06 11.69 9.94
C SER A 74 -11.24 10.51 10.49
N ILE A 75 -10.17 10.12 9.79
CA ILE A 75 -9.29 9.00 10.16
C ILE A 75 -8.01 9.47 10.86
N SER A 76 -7.30 10.44 10.29
CA SER A 76 -5.97 10.85 10.78
C SER A 76 -5.95 12.21 11.49
N GLY A 77 -7.06 12.97 11.44
CA GLY A 77 -7.12 14.35 11.92
C GLY A 77 -6.46 15.37 10.99
N LEU A 78 -5.95 14.94 9.83
CA LEU A 78 -5.32 15.79 8.82
C LEU A 78 -6.07 15.73 7.48
N ASP A 79 -6.01 16.81 6.71
CA ASP A 79 -6.59 16.85 5.35
C ASP A 79 -5.82 15.96 4.38
N LYS A 80 -4.52 15.79 4.63
CA LYS A 80 -3.58 15.02 3.83
C LYS A 80 -2.52 14.41 4.74
N ASP A 81 -2.21 13.15 4.50
CA ASP A 81 -1.12 12.39 5.11
C ASP A 81 -0.45 11.53 4.02
N ALA A 82 0.47 10.64 4.40
CA ALA A 82 1.15 9.77 3.43
C ALA A 82 0.19 8.86 2.64
N HIS A 83 -0.95 8.45 3.23
CA HIS A 83 -1.98 7.70 2.52
C HIS A 83 -2.68 8.59 1.47
N ALA A 84 -2.98 9.83 1.82
CA ALA A 84 -3.57 10.80 0.88
C ALA A 84 -2.63 11.22 -0.26
N TYR A 85 -1.34 10.93 -0.14
CA TYR A 85 -0.35 11.10 -1.21
C TYR A 85 -0.06 9.82 -1.99
N GLY A 86 -0.70 8.69 -1.65
CA GLY A 86 -0.44 7.39 -2.29
C GLY A 86 0.89 6.75 -1.91
N MET A 87 1.52 7.21 -0.83
CA MET A 87 2.88 6.81 -0.43
C MET A 87 2.92 5.84 0.76
N ALA A 88 1.77 5.50 1.34
CA ALA A 88 1.69 4.62 2.51
C ALA A 88 0.61 3.57 2.35
N ALA A 89 0.84 2.43 2.99
CA ALA A 89 -0.16 1.39 3.18
C ALA A 89 -0.01 0.78 4.58
N ASP A 90 -1.14 0.54 5.25
CA ASP A 90 -1.22 -0.27 6.46
C ASP A 90 -1.42 -1.73 6.03
N ILE A 91 -0.43 -2.58 6.28
CA ILE A 91 -0.38 -3.94 5.73
C ILE A 91 0.06 -4.96 6.77
N VAL A 92 -0.49 -6.17 6.69
CA VAL A 92 -0.07 -7.33 7.49
C VAL A 92 0.35 -8.44 6.55
N PHE A 93 1.53 -9.02 6.79
CA PHE A 93 2.04 -10.19 6.07
C PHE A 93 1.85 -11.46 6.90
N TYR A 94 1.60 -12.58 6.22
CA TYR A 94 1.35 -13.87 6.84
C TYR A 94 2.27 -14.94 6.28
N SER A 95 2.69 -15.87 7.13
CA SER A 95 3.29 -17.14 6.75
C SER A 95 2.29 -18.23 7.11
N ASP A 96 1.70 -18.85 6.10
CA ASP A 96 0.51 -19.68 6.21
C ASP A 96 -0.64 -18.95 6.91
N ASN A 97 -0.98 -19.35 8.14
CA ASN A 97 -2.05 -18.74 8.95
C ASN A 97 -1.51 -17.82 10.05
N ASP A 98 -0.18 -17.68 10.18
CA ASP A 98 0.46 -16.93 11.24
C ASP A 98 0.90 -15.54 10.75
N VAL A 99 0.69 -14.53 11.58
CA VAL A 99 1.16 -13.17 11.30
C VAL A 99 2.68 -13.11 11.41
N ILE A 100 3.34 -12.58 10.38
CA ILE A 100 4.77 -12.25 10.48
C ILE A 100 4.89 -11.01 11.37
N PRO A 101 5.69 -11.05 12.45
CA PRO A 101 5.82 -9.93 13.37
C PRO A 101 6.21 -8.63 12.65
N GLY A 102 5.49 -7.54 12.94
CA GLY A 102 5.74 -6.24 12.31
C GLY A 102 7.17 -5.73 12.52
N SER A 103 7.82 -6.07 13.63
CA SER A 103 9.24 -5.73 13.85
C SER A 103 10.18 -6.38 12.83
N ILE A 104 9.91 -7.62 12.41
CA ILE A 104 10.67 -8.31 11.36
C ILE A 104 10.43 -7.63 10.02
N ILE A 105 9.16 -7.33 9.70
CA ILE A 105 8.78 -6.64 8.47
C ILE A 105 9.46 -5.26 8.39
N CYS A 106 9.48 -4.49 9.48
CA CYS A 106 10.15 -3.19 9.51
C CYS A 106 11.66 -3.31 9.26
N CYS A 107 12.34 -4.30 9.85
CA CYS A 107 13.76 -4.54 9.58
C CYS A 107 14.00 -4.88 8.11
N ILE A 108 13.19 -5.77 7.53
CA ILE A 108 13.28 -6.13 6.11
C ILE A 108 13.07 -4.91 5.22
N ALA A 109 12.02 -4.12 5.47
CA ALA A 109 11.74 -2.92 4.69
C ALA A 109 12.89 -1.90 4.78
N GLN A 110 13.43 -1.68 5.98
CA GLN A 110 14.57 -0.78 6.19
C GLN A 110 15.81 -1.22 5.39
N ASP A 111 16.10 -2.52 5.33
CA ASP A 111 17.26 -3.05 4.60
C ASP A 111 17.08 -2.98 3.07
N LEU A 112 15.83 -2.99 2.59
CA LEU A 112 15.49 -2.90 1.17
C LEU A 112 15.52 -1.47 0.62
N GLY A 113 15.46 -0.46 1.49
CA GLY A 113 15.51 0.97 1.16
C GLY A 113 14.18 1.53 0.67
#